data_AF-A0A317KVT3-F1
#
_entry.id   AF-A0A317KVT3-F1
#
_cell.length_a   1.000
_cell.length_b   1.000
_cell.length_c   1.000
_cell.angle_alpha   90.00
_cell.angle_beta   90.00
_cell.angle_gamma   90.00
#
_symmetry.space_group_name_H-M   'P 1'
#
loop_
_entity.id
_entity.type
_entity.pdbx_description
1 polymer ?
#
loop_
_entity_poly.entity_id
_entity_poly.type
_entity_poly.pdbx_seq_one_letter_code
_entity_poly.pdbx_strand_id
1 'polypeptide(L)'
;MTQPFIGMLLFIFLIIPPIARFFESIMILHMHMQMPLFILSGFLMYPFLREKAPNFFLEWNKNGKPGLLLFLLIIVYWTIPRTMDDALQNYLVEWFKFVSLTFFAGIPLRDSWSKVPSSAKQWLFVLILVLFTVMGVLYILSPVQLCNNYLLVEQVTLGWGFITMGICIMIYLIQKWFINPGDYE
;
A
#
# COMPACT_ATOMS: atom_id res chain seq x y z
N MET A 1 2.85 -14.25 -19.47
CA MET A 1 1.53 -14.76 -19.04
C MET A 1 1.46 -15.14 -17.56
N THR A 2 2.56 -15.52 -16.89
CA THR A 2 2.55 -15.96 -15.49
C THR A 2 2.25 -14.84 -14.47
N GLN A 3 2.80 -13.64 -14.67
CA GLN A 3 2.68 -12.55 -13.69
C GLN A 3 1.24 -12.08 -13.41
N PRO A 4 0.39 -11.78 -14.41
CA PRO A 4 -0.98 -11.35 -14.14
C PRO A 4 -1.85 -12.45 -13.52
N PHE A 5 -1.59 -13.71 -13.89
CA PHE A 5 -2.26 -14.87 -13.31
C PHE A 5 -1.92 -15.01 -11.82
N ILE A 6 -0.64 -14.85 -11.44
CA ILE A 6 -0.23 -14.82 -10.02
C ILE A 6 -0.94 -13.68 -9.27
N GLY A 7 -1.00 -12.49 -9.85
CA GLY A 7 -1.71 -11.35 -9.26
C GLY A 7 -3.19 -11.65 -9.01
N MET A 8 -3.87 -12.25 -9.99
CA MET A 8 -5.28 -12.64 -9.88
C MET A 8 -5.50 -13.75 -8.84
N LEU A 9 -4.65 -14.79 -8.82
CA LEU A 9 -4.72 -15.83 -7.80
C LEU A 9 -4.51 -15.27 -6.39
N LEU A 10 -3.56 -14.35 -6.22
CA LEU A 10 -3.33 -13.67 -4.95
C LEU A 10 -4.54 -12.86 -4.50
N PHE A 11 -5.18 -12.12 -5.42
CA PHE A 11 -6.43 -11.40 -5.11
C PHE A 11 -7.51 -12.35 -4.60
N ILE A 12 -7.78 -13.42 -5.36
CA ILE A 12 -8.82 -14.42 -5.01
C ILE A 12 -8.50 -15.06 -3.66
N PHE A 13 -7.24 -15.43 -3.43
CA PHE A 13 -6.81 -16.02 -2.16
C PHE A 13 -7.08 -15.09 -0.97
N LEU A 14 -6.79 -13.79 -1.10
CA LEU A 14 -6.93 -12.83 -0.01
C LEU A 14 -8.39 -12.44 0.32
N ILE A 15 -9.32 -12.54 -0.65
CA ILE A 15 -10.75 -12.23 -0.43
C ILE A 15 -11.55 -13.43 0.11
N ILE A 16 -11.00 -14.64 0.08
CA ILE A 16 -11.70 -15.83 0.57
C ILE A 16 -11.94 -15.65 2.09
N PRO A 17 -13.18 -15.81 2.60
CA PRO A 17 -13.52 -15.38 3.96
C PRO A 17 -12.66 -15.96 5.07
N PRO A 18 -12.28 -17.25 5.07
CA PRO A 18 -11.31 -17.78 6.04
C PRO A 18 -9.96 -17.04 6.06
N ILE A 19 -9.43 -16.68 4.88
CA ILE A 19 -8.15 -15.99 4.74
C ILE A 19 -8.29 -14.53 5.16
N ALA A 20 -9.33 -13.85 4.65
CA ALA A 20 -9.61 -12.46 5.01
C ALA A 20 -9.75 -12.30 6.53
N ARG A 21 -10.59 -13.12 7.17
CA ARG A 21 -10.79 -13.11 8.62
C ARG A 21 -9.53 -13.39 9.42
N PHE A 22 -8.66 -14.29 8.93
CA PHE A 22 -7.38 -14.55 9.59
C PHE A 22 -6.49 -13.30 9.58
N PHE A 23 -6.29 -12.68 8.42
CA PHE A 23 -5.49 -11.46 8.33
C PHE A 23 -6.09 -10.30 9.12
N GLU A 24 -7.41 -10.19 9.14
CA GLU A 24 -8.15 -9.14 9.83
C GLU A 24 -8.21 -9.33 11.34
N SER A 25 -7.98 -10.55 11.83
CA SER A 25 -8.00 -10.85 13.27
C SER A 25 -6.84 -10.25 14.06
N ILE A 26 -5.75 -9.85 13.39
CA ILE A 26 -4.58 -9.23 14.02
C ILE A 26 -4.25 -7.92 13.31
N MET A 27 -4.20 -6.82 14.05
CA MET A 27 -4.07 -5.47 13.45
C MET A 27 -2.86 -5.32 12.53
N ILE A 28 -1.69 -5.85 12.94
CA ILE A 28 -0.47 -5.77 12.13
C ILE A 28 -0.53 -6.64 10.87
N LEU A 29 -1.18 -7.81 10.92
CA LEU A 29 -1.37 -8.63 9.73
C LEU A 29 -2.33 -7.95 8.75
N HIS A 30 -3.40 -7.33 9.25
CA HIS A 30 -4.36 -6.60 8.43
C HIS A 30 -3.66 -5.47 7.66
N MET A 31 -2.97 -4.57 8.37
CA MET A 31 -2.42 -3.35 7.75
C MET A 31 -1.05 -3.52 7.10
N HIS A 32 -0.15 -4.35 7.65
CA HIS A 32 1.23 -4.50 7.14
C HIS A 32 1.45 -5.77 6.32
N MET A 33 0.47 -6.66 6.18
CA MET A 33 0.56 -7.83 5.30
C MET A 33 -0.57 -7.86 4.28
N GLN A 34 -1.84 -7.95 4.71
CA GLN A 34 -2.97 -8.13 3.81
C GLN A 34 -3.13 -6.95 2.84
N MET A 35 -3.14 -5.71 3.34
CA MET A 35 -3.30 -4.51 2.51
C MET A 35 -2.15 -4.33 1.50
N PRO A 36 -0.87 -4.45 1.89
CA PRO A 36 0.24 -4.48 0.93
C PRO A 36 0.13 -5.61 -0.09
N LEU A 37 -0.35 -6.79 0.28
CA LEU A 37 -0.53 -7.90 -0.66
C LEU A 37 -1.64 -7.62 -1.69
N PHE A 38 -2.70 -6.88 -1.33
CA PHE A 38 -3.68 -6.41 -2.31
C PHE A 38 -3.08 -5.41 -3.31
N ILE A 39 -2.22 -4.50 -2.85
CA ILE A 39 -1.48 -3.58 -3.73
C ILE A 39 -0.55 -4.38 -4.65
N LEU A 40 0.19 -5.36 -4.11
CA LEU A 40 1.06 -6.23 -4.88
C LEU A 40 0.27 -7.01 -5.94
N SER A 41 -0.88 -7.57 -5.59
CA SER A 41 -1.78 -8.24 -6.53
C SER A 41 -2.11 -7.34 -7.73
N GLY A 42 -2.56 -6.10 -7.48
CA GLY A 42 -2.85 -5.13 -8.54
C GLY A 42 -1.63 -4.78 -9.38
N PHE A 43 -0.48 -4.59 -8.72
CA PHE A 43 0.80 -4.32 -9.38
C PHE A 43 1.20 -5.45 -10.34
N LEU A 44 0.94 -6.72 -9.96
CA LEU A 44 1.20 -7.89 -10.79
C LEU A 44 0.17 -8.05 -11.93
N MET A 45 -1.07 -7.60 -11.75
CA MET A 45 -2.15 -7.66 -12.75
C MET A 45 -2.01 -6.62 -13.87
N TYR A 46 -1.35 -5.49 -13.63
CA TYR A 46 -1.23 -4.38 -14.59
C TYR A 46 -0.84 -4.78 -16.03
N PRO A 47 0.16 -5.65 -16.30
CA PRO A 47 0.56 -5.95 -17.68
C PRO A 47 -0.60 -6.44 -18.55
N PHE A 48 -1.48 -7.28 -18.00
CA PHE A 48 -2.65 -7.78 -18.72
C PHE A 48 -3.65 -6.66 -19.07
N LEU A 49 -3.86 -5.72 -18.14
CA LEU A 49 -4.78 -4.60 -18.37
C LEU A 49 -4.20 -3.59 -19.36
N ARG A 50 -2.88 -3.36 -19.31
CA ARG A 50 -2.17 -2.51 -20.29
C ARG A 50 -2.31 -3.07 -21.70
N GLU A 51 -2.21 -4.38 -21.88
CA GLU A 51 -2.40 -5.03 -23.19
C GLU A 51 -3.84 -4.90 -23.71
N LYS A 52 -4.84 -5.02 -22.82
CA LYS A 52 -6.25 -4.93 -23.21
C LYS A 52 -6.76 -3.52 -23.44
N ALA A 53 -6.24 -2.54 -22.71
CA ALA A 53 -6.71 -1.16 -22.76
C ALA A 53 -5.54 -0.15 -22.77
N PRO A 54 -4.62 -0.23 -23.76
CA PRO A 54 -3.43 0.63 -23.78
C PRO A 54 -3.78 2.11 -23.87
N ASN A 55 -4.79 2.48 -24.66
CA ASN A 55 -5.21 3.87 -24.86
C ASN A 55 -5.70 4.50 -23.56
N PHE A 56 -6.44 3.76 -22.73
CA PHE A 56 -6.89 4.24 -21.42
C PHE A 56 -5.71 4.69 -20.55
N PHE A 57 -4.67 3.87 -20.42
CA PHE A 57 -3.49 4.21 -19.60
C PHE A 57 -2.62 5.31 -20.21
N LEU A 58 -2.67 5.49 -21.54
CA LEU A 58 -1.97 6.58 -22.23
C LEU A 58 -2.69 7.92 -22.05
N GLU A 59 -4.02 7.93 -22.04
CA GLU A 59 -4.83 9.14 -21.88
C GLU A 59 -4.94 9.57 -20.41
N TRP A 60 -5.33 8.65 -19.52
CA TRP A 60 -5.55 8.94 -18.10
C TRP A 60 -4.25 9.28 -17.34
N ASN A 61 -3.19 8.52 -17.61
CA ASN A 61 -1.95 8.59 -16.82
C ASN A 61 -0.72 8.80 -17.70
N LYS A 62 -0.78 9.76 -18.62
CA LYS A 62 0.27 10.02 -19.63
C LYS A 62 1.66 10.21 -19.04
N ASN A 63 1.78 10.95 -17.94
CA ASN A 63 3.05 11.29 -17.28
C ASN A 63 3.28 10.56 -15.94
N GLY A 64 2.42 9.61 -15.58
CA GLY A 64 2.50 8.87 -14.31
C GLY A 64 2.08 9.65 -13.04
N LYS A 65 1.90 10.97 -13.10
CA LYS A 65 1.58 11.77 -11.90
C LYS A 65 0.17 11.52 -11.38
N PRO A 66 -0.90 11.48 -12.20
CA PRO A 66 -2.25 11.15 -11.73
C PRO A 66 -2.33 9.79 -11.03
N GLY A 67 -1.65 8.78 -11.58
CA GLY A 67 -1.64 7.44 -10.98
C GLY A 67 -0.93 7.39 -9.64
N LEU A 68 0.21 8.10 -9.47
CA LEU A 68 0.87 8.22 -8.17
C LEU A 68 0.03 9.01 -7.16
N LEU A 69 -0.65 10.07 -7.60
CA LEU A 69 -1.54 10.84 -6.74
C LEU A 69 -2.70 9.96 -6.24
N LEU A 70 -3.33 9.19 -7.14
CA LEU A 70 -4.40 8.26 -6.77
C LEU A 70 -3.89 7.21 -5.79
N PHE A 71 -2.72 6.61 -6.05
CA PHE A 71 -2.07 5.69 -5.12
C PHE A 71 -1.92 6.31 -3.73
N LEU A 72 -1.36 7.52 -3.65
CA LEU A 72 -1.16 8.22 -2.37
C LEU A 72 -2.48 8.49 -1.63
N LEU A 73 -3.54 8.90 -2.33
CA LEU A 73 -4.85 9.14 -1.72
C LEU A 73 -5.42 7.85 -1.12
N ILE A 74 -5.31 6.72 -1.82
CA ILE A 74 -5.77 5.42 -1.33
C ILE A 74 -4.93 4.97 -0.13
N ILE A 75 -3.61 5.12 -0.16
CA ILE A 75 -2.74 4.78 0.98
C ILE A 75 -3.09 5.64 2.20
N VAL A 76 -3.19 6.95 2.04
CA VAL A 76 -3.52 7.86 3.15
C VAL A 76 -4.89 7.53 3.74
N TYR A 77 -5.89 7.27 2.89
CA TYR A 77 -7.22 6.85 3.33
C TYR A 77 -7.15 5.59 4.21
N TRP A 78 -6.50 4.52 3.73
CA TRP A 78 -6.36 3.27 4.48
C TRP A 78 -5.31 3.30 5.60
N THR A 79 -4.65 4.43 5.86
CA THR A 79 -3.87 4.60 7.10
C THR A 79 -4.70 5.17 8.25
N ILE A 80 -5.88 5.73 7.97
CA ILE A 80 -6.74 6.36 8.99
C ILE A 80 -7.36 5.24 9.87
N PRO A 81 -7.15 5.25 11.20
CA PRO A 81 -7.64 4.20 12.11
C PRO A 81 -9.15 3.94 11.97
N ARG A 82 -9.94 5.02 11.84
CA ARG A 82 -11.39 4.94 11.68
C ARG A 82 -11.82 4.13 10.45
N THR A 83 -11.08 4.23 9.34
CA THR A 83 -11.41 3.50 8.10
C THR A 83 -11.14 2.01 8.23
N MET A 84 -10.17 1.63 9.07
CA MET A 84 -9.91 0.22 9.40
C MET A 84 -11.08 -0.38 10.15
N ASP A 85 -11.58 0.36 11.15
CA ASP A 85 -12.71 -0.06 11.98
C ASP A 85 -13.97 -0.25 11.12
N ASP A 86 -14.23 0.67 10.18
CA ASP A 86 -15.35 0.56 9.24
C ASP A 86 -15.24 -0.66 8.33
N ALA A 87 -14.04 -1.04 7.90
CA ALA A 87 -13.83 -2.20 7.04
C ALA A 87 -14.18 -3.53 7.71
N LEU A 88 -14.17 -3.59 9.05
CA LEU A 88 -14.54 -4.79 9.80
C LEU A 88 -16.04 -4.86 10.11
N GLN A 89 -16.72 -3.70 10.11
CA GLN A 89 -18.12 -3.58 10.49
C GLN A 89 -19.07 -3.47 9.29
N ASN A 90 -18.57 -3.00 8.15
CA ASN A 90 -19.38 -2.76 6.97
C ASN A 90 -18.82 -3.48 5.74
N TYR A 91 -19.60 -4.43 5.21
CA TYR A 91 -19.25 -5.22 4.04
C TYR A 91 -18.93 -4.37 2.80
N LEU A 92 -19.56 -3.21 2.62
CA LEU A 92 -19.26 -2.32 1.49
C LEU A 92 -17.88 -1.70 1.65
N VAL A 93 -17.48 -1.36 2.86
CA VAL A 93 -16.15 -0.79 3.15
C VAL A 93 -15.08 -1.87 3.05
N GLU A 94 -15.37 -3.10 3.48
CA GLU A 94 -14.51 -4.27 3.28
C GLU A 94 -14.26 -4.53 1.79
N TRP A 95 -15.32 -4.58 0.97
CA TRP A 95 -15.18 -4.73 -0.48
C TRP A 95 -14.44 -3.55 -1.11
N PHE A 96 -14.72 -2.34 -0.65
CA PHE A 96 -14.00 -1.15 -1.09
C PHE A 96 -12.51 -1.24 -0.77
N LYS A 97 -12.10 -1.79 0.38
CA LYS A 97 -10.70 -2.08 0.73
C LYS A 97 -10.03 -2.97 -0.30
N PHE A 98 -10.63 -4.12 -0.58
CA PHE A 98 -10.09 -5.09 -1.54
C PHE A 98 -9.95 -4.46 -2.93
N VAL A 99 -11.01 -3.81 -3.42
CA VAL A 99 -11.03 -3.23 -4.76
C VAL A 99 -10.10 -2.02 -4.86
N SER A 100 -10.15 -1.09 -3.91
CA SER A 100 -9.36 0.14 -4.00
C SER A 100 -7.86 -0.11 -3.86
N LEU A 101 -7.44 -1.00 -2.96
CA LEU A 101 -6.01 -1.32 -2.81
C LEU A 101 -5.45 -2.03 -4.04
N THR A 102 -6.20 -2.96 -4.63
CA THR A 102 -5.77 -3.66 -5.84
C THR A 102 -5.86 -2.77 -7.08
N PHE A 103 -7.03 -2.18 -7.36
CA PHE A 103 -7.29 -1.51 -8.62
C PHE A 103 -6.95 -0.02 -8.65
N PHE A 104 -7.00 0.67 -7.52
CA PHE A 104 -6.73 2.12 -7.44
C PHE A 104 -5.38 2.45 -6.80
N ALA A 105 -4.75 1.52 -6.09
CA ALA A 105 -3.37 1.68 -5.63
C ALA A 105 -2.38 0.81 -6.43
N GLY A 106 -2.55 -0.51 -6.45
CA GLY A 106 -1.60 -1.44 -7.07
C GLY A 106 -1.36 -1.21 -8.56
N ILE A 107 -2.44 -1.18 -9.35
CA ILE A 107 -2.35 -0.97 -10.81
C ILE A 107 -1.78 0.42 -11.15
N PRO A 108 -2.30 1.55 -10.61
CA PRO A 108 -1.77 2.86 -10.92
C PRO A 108 -0.32 3.05 -10.48
N LEU A 109 0.09 2.42 -9.37
CA LEU A 109 1.49 2.42 -8.95
C LEU A 109 2.39 1.77 -10.02
N ARG A 110 2.04 0.57 -10.50
CA ARG A 110 2.82 -0.12 -11.55
C ARG A 110 2.89 0.69 -12.84
N ASP A 111 1.76 1.21 -13.29
CA ASP A 111 1.67 2.01 -14.51
C ASP A 111 2.52 3.28 -14.42
N SER A 112 2.46 3.96 -13.28
CA SER A 112 3.18 5.20 -13.06
C SER A 112 4.68 5.00 -12.90
N TRP A 113 5.10 3.85 -12.35
CA TRP A 113 6.51 3.59 -12.01
C TRP A 113 7.46 3.69 -13.19
N SER A 114 7.03 3.32 -14.40
CA SER A 114 7.84 3.44 -15.62
C SER A 114 7.81 4.84 -16.24
N LYS A 115 6.80 5.65 -15.89
CA LYS A 115 6.53 6.97 -16.51
C LYS A 115 7.13 8.13 -15.73
N VAL A 116 7.31 7.99 -14.42
CA VAL A 116 7.83 9.06 -13.56
C VAL A 116 9.37 9.06 -13.46
N PRO A 117 10.01 10.24 -13.34
CA PRO A 117 11.44 10.33 -13.12
C PRO A 117 11.87 9.76 -11.75
N SER A 118 13.15 9.44 -11.61
CA SER A 118 13.73 8.90 -10.36
C SER A 118 13.52 9.81 -9.15
N SER A 119 13.51 11.13 -9.36
CA SER A 119 13.23 12.14 -8.32
C SER A 119 11.81 12.02 -7.77
N ALA A 120 10.79 11.81 -8.61
CA ALA A 120 9.42 11.63 -8.17
C ALA A 120 9.25 10.34 -7.34
N LYS A 121 10.00 9.28 -7.67
CA LYS A 121 10.02 8.04 -6.87
C LYS A 121 10.63 8.28 -5.49
N GLN A 122 11.72 9.05 -5.40
CA GLN A 122 12.32 9.43 -4.11
C GLN A 122 11.33 10.25 -3.27
N TRP A 123 10.66 11.24 -3.87
CA TRP A 123 9.63 12.01 -3.18
C TRP A 123 8.50 11.14 -2.65
N LEU A 124 8.05 10.13 -3.41
CA LEU A 124 7.06 9.18 -2.93
C LEU A 124 7.54 8.44 -1.66
N PHE A 125 8.77 7.95 -1.66
CA PHE A 125 9.34 7.29 -0.48
C PHE A 125 9.45 8.24 0.72
N VAL A 126 9.83 9.51 0.51
CA VAL A 126 9.85 10.52 1.58
C VAL A 126 8.45 10.77 2.13
N LEU A 127 7.42 10.85 1.28
CA LEU A 127 6.03 11.01 1.74
C LEU A 127 5.56 9.80 2.56
N ILE A 128 5.87 8.58 2.12
CA ILE A 128 5.53 7.35 2.86
C ILE A 128 6.30 7.29 4.18
N LEU A 129 7.58 7.69 4.20
CA LEU A 129 8.38 7.79 5.41
C LEU A 129 7.72 8.70 6.43
N VAL A 130 7.37 9.93 6.04
CA VAL A 130 6.69 10.89 6.93
C VAL A 130 5.36 10.34 7.41
N LEU A 131 4.54 9.78 6.52
CA LEU A 131 3.26 9.17 6.86
C LEU A 131 3.43 8.06 7.90
N PHE A 132 4.37 7.15 7.68
CA PHE A 132 4.62 6.03 8.58
C PHE A 132 5.19 6.49 9.92
N THR A 133 6.10 7.47 9.94
CA THR A 133 6.59 8.05 11.20
C THR A 133 5.47 8.70 12.00
N VAL A 134 4.63 9.53 11.35
CA VAL A 134 3.49 10.19 12.01
C VAL A 134 2.49 9.18 12.55
N MET A 135 2.11 8.19 11.73
CA MET A 135 1.19 7.13 12.15
C MET A 135 1.77 6.25 13.26
N GLY A 136 3.06 5.92 13.18
CA GLY A 136 3.76 5.15 14.20
C GLY A 136 3.75 5.87 15.55
N VAL A 137 4.10 7.16 15.57
CA VAL A 137 4.04 7.99 16.78
C VAL A 137 2.60 8.09 17.32
N LEU A 138 1.62 8.32 16.44
CA LEU A 138 0.21 8.40 16.82
C LEU A 138 -0.27 7.10 17.49
N TYR A 139 0.04 5.94 16.90
CA TYR A 139 -0.39 4.65 17.44
C TYR A 139 0.31 4.26 18.75
N ILE A 140 1.58 4.64 18.94
CA ILE A 140 2.36 4.35 20.16
C ILE A 140 1.96 5.28 21.30
N LEU A 141 1.82 6.59 21.03
CA LEU A 141 1.65 7.60 22.08
C LEU A 141 0.19 7.92 22.40
N SER A 142 -0.77 7.50 21.58
CA SER A 142 -2.19 7.69 21.90
C SER A 142 -2.54 6.95 23.20
N PRO A 143 -3.02 7.65 24.24
CA PRO A 143 -3.41 7.03 25.51
C PRO A 143 -4.74 6.25 25.40
N VAL A 144 -5.45 6.42 24.28
CA VAL A 144 -6.72 5.76 23.98
C VAL A 144 -6.58 4.83 22.78
N GLN A 145 -7.46 3.83 22.74
CA GLN A 145 -7.61 2.96 21.58
C GLN A 145 -8.19 3.76 20.40
N LEU A 146 -7.51 3.74 19.27
CA LEU A 146 -7.87 4.43 18.04
C LEU A 146 -8.78 3.58 17.13
N CYS A 147 -8.74 2.26 17.29
CA CYS A 147 -9.62 1.29 16.63
C CYS A 147 -10.34 0.47 17.69
N ASN A 148 -11.67 0.37 17.62
CA ASN A 148 -12.45 -0.34 18.64
C ASN A 148 -12.43 -1.86 18.45
N ASN A 149 -12.15 -2.33 17.23
CA ASN A 149 -12.12 -3.77 16.92
C ASN A 149 -10.75 -4.43 17.21
N TYR A 150 -9.76 -3.68 17.71
CA TYR A 150 -8.41 -4.18 18.02
C TYR A 150 -7.98 -3.87 19.46
N LEU A 151 -7.10 -4.70 20.02
CA LEU A 151 -6.56 -4.47 21.36
C LEU A 151 -5.51 -3.35 21.36
N LEU A 152 -5.35 -2.68 22.51
CA LEU A 152 -4.34 -1.63 22.68
C LEU A 152 -2.91 -2.15 22.44
N VAL A 153 -2.63 -3.38 22.86
CA VAL A 153 -1.31 -4.00 22.62
C VAL A 153 -1.03 -4.18 21.12
N GLU A 154 -2.04 -4.52 20.33
CA GLU A 154 -1.91 -4.63 18.88
C GLU A 154 -1.71 -3.27 18.23
N GLN A 155 -2.39 -2.24 18.73
CA GLN A 155 -2.18 -0.86 18.31
C GLN A 155 -0.74 -0.41 18.50
N VAL A 156 -0.18 -0.61 19.69
CA VAL A 156 1.22 -0.26 19.98
C VAL A 156 2.17 -1.09 19.11
N THR A 157 1.87 -2.37 18.90
CA THR A 157 2.65 -3.26 18.03
C THR A 157 2.65 -2.77 16.58
N LEU A 158 1.49 -2.38 16.06
CA LEU A 158 1.36 -1.78 14.73
C LEU A 158 2.14 -0.47 14.64
N GLY A 159 2.07 0.38 15.67
CA GLY A 159 2.81 1.63 15.74
C GLY A 159 4.32 1.42 15.60
N TRP A 160 4.88 0.43 16.31
CA TRP A 160 6.28 0.02 16.14
C TRP A 160 6.56 -0.58 14.75
N GLY A 161 5.59 -1.29 14.16
CA GLY A 161 5.65 -1.74 12.77
C GLY A 161 5.85 -0.58 11.79
N PHE A 162 5.06 0.48 11.92
CA PHE A 162 5.20 1.71 11.12
C PHE A 162 6.56 2.38 11.32
N ILE A 163 7.03 2.54 12.56
CA ILE A 163 8.35 3.12 12.84
C ILE A 163 9.45 2.28 12.20
N THR A 164 9.38 0.96 12.30
CA THR A 164 10.36 0.03 11.72
C THR A 164 10.40 0.16 10.20
N MET A 165 9.25 0.18 9.53
CA MET A 165 9.16 0.39 8.08
C MET A 165 9.69 1.76 7.68
N GLY A 166 9.41 2.81 8.47
CA GLY A 166 10.00 4.14 8.28
C GLY A 166 11.52 4.11 8.35
N ILE A 167 12.11 3.44 9.35
CA ILE A 167 13.57 3.27 9.45
C ILE A 167 14.13 2.56 8.23
N CYS A 168 13.49 1.48 7.76
CA CYS A 168 13.90 0.78 6.54
C CYS A 168 13.88 1.69 5.31
N ILE A 169 12.84 2.51 5.14
CA ILE A 169 12.75 3.48 4.03
C ILE A 169 13.83 4.56 4.15
N MET A 170 14.10 5.05 5.36
CA MET A 170 15.16 6.02 5.62
C MET A 170 16.54 5.46 5.25
N ILE A 171 16.84 4.23 5.67
CA ILE A 171 18.09 3.53 5.29
C ILE A 171 18.19 3.40 3.77
N TYR A 172 17.12 2.98 3.11
CA TYR A 172 17.07 2.89 1.64
C TYR A 172 17.35 4.23 0.94
N LEU A 173 16.74 5.32 1.42
CA LEU A 173 16.97 6.66 0.87
C LEU A 173 18.40 7.15 1.09
N ILE A 174 18.97 6.92 2.27
CA ILE A 174 20.37 7.23 2.58
C ILE A 174 21.31 6.45 1.65
N GLN A 175 21.11 5.13 1.54
CA GLN A 175 21.90 4.28 0.64
C GLN A 175 21.87 4.81 -0.79
N LYS A 176 20.70 5.16 -1.31
CA LYS A 176 20.56 5.70 -2.68
C LYS A 176 21.26 7.05 -2.87
N TRP A 177 21.47 7.81 -1.81
CA TRP A 177 22.17 9.10 -1.88
C TRP A 177 23.70 8.94 -1.88
N PHE A 178 24.21 7.94 -1.16
CA PHE A 178 25.65 7.67 -1.06
C PHE A 178 26.17 6.68 -2.12
N ILE A 179 25.35 5.76 -2.59
CA ILE A 179 25.74 4.71 -3.55
C ILE A 179 25.27 5.16 -4.93
N ASN A 180 26.21 5.63 -5.76
CA ASN A 180 25.94 5.93 -7.16
C ASN A 180 26.08 4.63 -7.97
N PRO A 181 25.04 4.15 -8.67
CA PRO A 181 25.13 2.91 -9.45
C PRO A 181 26.25 2.92 -10.51
N GLY A 182 26.61 4.10 -11.02
CA GLY A 182 27.71 4.27 -11.98
C GLY A 182 29.10 4.03 -11.42
N ASP A 183 29.26 3.85 -10.09
CA ASP A 183 30.54 3.51 -9.47
C ASP A 183 30.83 1.99 -9.51
N TYR A 184 29.84 1.17 -9.94
CA TYR A 184 29.91 -0.30 -9.95
C TYR A 184 29.57 -0.94 -11.31
N GLU A 185 29.36 -0.12 -12.35
CA GLU A 185 29.23 -0.52 -13.76
C GLU A 185 30.55 -0.29 -14.51
#